data_AF-A0A7Y1TWW3-F1
#
_entry.id   AF-A0A7Y1TWW3-F1
#
_cell.length_a   1.000
_cell.length_b   1.000
_cell.length_c   1.000
_cell.angle_alpha   90.00
_cell.angle_beta   90.00
_cell.angle_gamma   90.00
#
_symmetry.space_group_name_H-M   'P 1'
#
loop_
_entity.id
_entity.type
_entity.pdbx_description
1 polymer ?
#
loop_
_entity_poly.entity_id
_entity_poly.type
_entity_poly.pdbx_seq_one_letter_code
_entity_poly.pdbx_strand_id
1 'polypeptide(L)'
;MPKPRAHLTRYHGVFAPASPDRARIVPRTGAAASTERAEVTEGVEESISDRQRAMSSGQRLKRVFAIDIETCRQCGGRLRVIASIEAPAVIERILEHLGRDAGSVDPAHPSRAPPQGDSSV
;
A
#
# COMPACT_ATOMS: atom_id res chain seq x y z
N MET A 1 9.77 -32.14 -17.49
CA MET A 1 8.69 -31.32 -16.92
C MET A 1 8.99 -31.06 -15.45
N PRO A 2 8.96 -29.81 -14.95
CA PRO A 2 9.13 -29.52 -13.52
C PRO A 2 8.06 -30.26 -12.70
N LYS A 3 8.37 -30.57 -11.43
CA LYS A 3 7.40 -31.21 -10.54
C LYS A 3 6.15 -30.33 -10.42
N PRO A 4 4.94 -30.93 -10.47
CA PRO A 4 3.71 -30.19 -10.19
C PRO A 4 3.85 -29.40 -8.88
N ARG A 5 3.42 -28.13 -8.89
CA ARG A 5 3.49 -27.18 -7.75
C ARG A 5 4.89 -26.70 -7.35
N ALA A 6 5.92 -26.92 -8.16
CA ALA A 6 7.21 -26.26 -7.96
C ALA A 6 7.10 -24.76 -8.25
N HIS A 7 7.65 -23.92 -7.37
CA HIS A 7 7.71 -22.47 -7.60
C HIS A 7 8.68 -22.16 -8.73
N LEU A 8 8.16 -21.73 -9.88
CA LEU A 8 8.95 -21.51 -11.10
C LEU A 8 9.72 -20.18 -11.06
N THR A 9 9.27 -19.20 -10.28
CA THR A 9 9.90 -17.88 -10.15
C THR A 9 10.83 -17.81 -8.93
N ARG A 10 12.14 -17.92 -9.06
CA ARG A 10 13.00 -17.79 -7.87
C ARG A 10 13.30 -16.32 -7.59
N TYR A 11 12.87 -15.83 -6.42
CA TYR A 11 13.26 -14.52 -5.91
C TYR A 11 14.60 -14.64 -5.16
N HIS A 12 15.49 -13.68 -5.37
CA HIS A 12 16.81 -13.61 -4.74
C HIS A 12 16.94 -12.31 -3.94
N GLY A 13 17.87 -12.28 -2.98
CA GLY A 13 18.17 -11.12 -2.14
C GLY A 13 17.64 -11.22 -0.71
N VAL A 14 18.08 -10.30 0.15
CA VAL A 14 17.82 -10.35 1.60
C VAL A 14 16.33 -10.27 1.98
N PHE A 15 15.50 -9.72 1.09
CA PHE A 15 14.04 -9.64 1.25
C PHE A 15 13.27 -10.82 0.60
N ALA A 16 13.95 -11.72 -0.11
CA ALA A 16 13.30 -12.83 -0.81
C ALA A 16 12.61 -13.80 0.19
N PRO A 17 11.45 -14.40 -0.15
CA PRO A 17 10.64 -15.18 0.80
C PRO A 17 11.39 -16.30 1.53
N ALA A 18 12.35 -16.93 0.87
CA ALA A 18 13.15 -18.04 1.42
C ALA A 18 14.56 -17.61 1.89
N SER A 19 14.85 -16.31 1.99
CA SER A 19 16.15 -15.83 2.49
C SER A 19 16.28 -16.06 4.01
N PRO A 20 17.40 -16.63 4.50
CA PRO A 20 17.60 -16.87 5.93
C PRO A 20 17.66 -15.56 6.74
N ASP A 21 18.16 -14.48 6.13
CA ASP A 21 18.27 -13.17 6.79
C ASP A 21 16.94 -12.40 6.83
N ARG A 22 15.94 -12.84 6.05
CA ARG A 22 14.64 -12.14 5.96
C ARG A 22 13.96 -12.02 7.32
N ALA A 23 14.06 -13.05 8.16
CA ALA A 23 13.43 -13.05 9.50
C ALA A 23 14.04 -12.01 10.45
N ARG A 24 15.29 -11.60 10.22
CA ARG A 24 15.97 -10.55 11.00
C ARG A 24 15.69 -9.14 10.46
N ILE A 25 15.44 -9.02 9.16
CA ILE A 25 15.33 -7.73 8.46
C ILE A 25 13.88 -7.27 8.29
N VAL A 26 12.97 -8.18 7.93
CA VAL A 26 11.56 -7.85 7.69
C VAL A 26 10.83 -7.80 9.03
N PRO A 27 10.23 -6.65 9.41
CA PRO A 27 9.43 -6.58 10.63
C PRO A 27 8.33 -7.64 10.62
N ARG A 28 8.21 -8.42 11.71
CA ARG A 28 7.16 -9.42 11.83
C ARG A 28 5.80 -8.73 11.83
N THR A 29 5.05 -8.89 10.74
CA THR A 29 3.63 -8.57 10.71
C THR A 29 2.88 -9.76 11.32
N GLY A 30 1.82 -9.53 12.10
CA GLY A 30 1.17 -10.60 12.89
C GLY A 30 0.64 -11.79 12.08
N ALA A 31 0.52 -11.69 10.76
CA ALA A 31 0.24 -12.83 9.88
C ALA A 31 1.34 -13.91 9.89
N ALA A 32 2.59 -13.55 10.26
CA ALA A 32 3.69 -14.50 10.47
C ALA A 32 3.80 -15.00 11.93
N ALA A 33 3.01 -14.43 12.86
CA ALA A 33 2.96 -14.87 14.25
C ALA A 33 1.82 -15.88 14.51
N SER A 34 0.83 -15.95 13.63
CA SER A 34 -0.32 -16.87 13.78
C SER A 34 0.01 -18.35 13.58
N THR A 35 1.19 -18.69 13.06
CA THR A 35 1.63 -20.10 12.92
C THR A 35 2.38 -20.62 14.15
N GLU A 36 2.72 -19.78 15.13
CA GLU A 36 3.63 -20.16 16.24
C GLU A 36 3.06 -19.88 17.65
N ARG A 37 1.83 -19.41 17.81
CA ARG A 37 1.23 -19.19 19.15
C ARG A 37 -0.14 -19.81 19.30
N ALA A 38 -0.15 -21.11 19.58
CA ALA A 38 -1.17 -21.73 20.41
C ALA A 38 -0.59 -21.89 21.82
N GLU A 39 -0.49 -20.79 22.57
CA GLU A 39 -0.37 -20.81 24.04
C GLU A 39 -0.63 -19.39 24.58
N VAL A 40 -1.55 -19.32 25.54
CA VAL A 40 -2.24 -18.13 26.06
C VAL A 40 -1.36 -17.37 27.05
N THR A 41 -1.28 -16.04 26.92
CA THR A 41 -1.35 -15.11 28.05
C THR A 41 -1.95 -13.77 27.61
N GLU A 42 -2.90 -13.28 28.41
CA GLU A 42 -3.55 -11.99 28.24
C GLU A 42 -2.58 -10.83 28.51
N GLY A 43 -2.61 -9.84 27.63
CA GLY A 43 -1.87 -8.60 27.76
C GLY A 43 -2.06 -7.78 26.48
N VAL A 44 -2.58 -6.56 26.63
CA VAL A 44 -2.90 -5.64 25.54
C VAL A 44 -1.62 -5.26 24.79
N GLU A 45 -1.28 -6.03 23.77
CA GLU A 45 -0.30 -5.64 22.76
C GLU A 45 -1.00 -5.66 21.41
N GLU A 46 -1.61 -4.51 21.07
CA GLU A 46 -2.10 -4.24 19.72
C GLU A 46 -1.02 -4.61 18.71
N SER A 47 -1.27 -5.68 17.98
CA SER A 47 -0.32 -6.23 17.04
C SER A 47 0.03 -5.17 15.98
N ILE A 48 1.31 -5.09 15.57
CA ILE A 48 1.72 -4.21 14.45
C ILE A 48 0.89 -4.51 13.18
N SER A 49 0.37 -5.74 13.03
CA SER A 49 -0.60 -6.08 11.98
C SER A 49 -1.96 -5.41 12.13
N ASP A 50 -2.49 -5.25 13.34
CA ASP A 50 -3.71 -4.47 13.56
C ASP A 50 -3.50 -3.01 13.17
N ARG A 51 -2.33 -2.44 13.51
CA ARG A 51 -1.95 -1.10 13.05
C ARG A 51 -1.81 -0.99 11.54
N GLN A 52 -1.30 -2.03 10.86
CA GLN A 52 -1.23 -2.03 9.39
C GLN A 52 -2.61 -2.16 8.71
N ARG A 53 -3.54 -2.90 9.33
CA ARG A 53 -4.94 -3.02 8.88
C ARG A 53 -5.77 -1.77 9.22
N ALA A 54 -5.33 -0.96 10.19
CA ALA A 54 -5.95 0.29 10.62
C ALA A 54 -5.57 1.54 9.78
N MET A 55 -4.64 1.44 8.84
CA MET A 55 -4.19 2.63 8.08
C MET A 55 -5.23 3.11 7.07
N SER A 56 -5.73 4.34 7.28
CA SER A 56 -6.61 5.04 6.33
C SER A 56 -5.90 5.28 4.99
N SER A 57 -6.67 5.57 3.93
CA SER A 57 -6.09 6.00 2.64
C SER A 57 -5.18 7.22 2.79
N GLY A 58 -5.58 8.20 3.60
CA GLY A 58 -4.78 9.41 3.89
C GLY A 58 -3.46 9.09 4.61
N GLN A 59 -3.49 8.19 5.59
CA GLN A 59 -2.29 7.77 6.30
C GLN A 59 -1.30 7.02 5.39
N ARG A 60 -1.81 6.27 4.40
CA ARG A 60 -0.98 5.60 3.38
C ARG A 60 -0.31 6.61 2.46
N LEU A 61 -1.03 7.64 2.00
CA LEU A 61 -0.47 8.72 1.19
C LEU A 61 0.68 9.44 1.92
N LYS A 62 0.50 9.75 3.21
CA LYS A 62 1.54 10.36 4.03
C LYS A 62 2.76 9.47 4.17
N ARG A 63 2.56 8.17 4.36
CA ARG A 63 3.66 7.21 4.55
C ARG A 63 4.48 6.95 3.28
N VAL A 64 3.82 6.83 2.13
CA VAL A 64 4.48 6.42 0.87
C VAL A 64 4.96 7.63 0.07
N PHE A 65 4.17 8.69 0.03
CA PHE A 65 4.41 9.86 -0.83
C PHE A 65 4.73 11.14 -0.05
N ALA A 66 4.78 11.09 1.28
CA ALA A 66 4.91 12.27 2.13
C ALA A 66 3.80 13.34 1.91
N ILE A 67 2.61 12.91 1.46
CA ILE A 67 1.45 13.79 1.23
C ILE A 67 0.47 13.65 2.41
N ASP A 68 0.30 14.72 3.19
CA ASP A 68 -0.68 14.78 4.26
C ASP A 68 -1.99 15.45 3.80
N ILE A 69 -3.08 14.68 3.85
CA ILE A 69 -4.45 15.14 3.55
C ILE A 69 -5.38 15.10 4.77
N GLU A 70 -4.89 14.67 5.93
CA GLU A 70 -5.68 14.58 7.18
C GLU A 70 -5.54 15.85 8.04
N THR A 71 -4.67 16.78 7.65
CA THR A 71 -4.43 18.03 8.37
C THR A 71 -4.74 19.24 7.49
N CYS A 72 -5.59 20.15 7.99
CA CYS A 72 -5.90 21.40 7.30
C CYS A 72 -4.68 22.34 7.30
N ARG A 73 -4.28 22.84 6.13
CA ARG A 73 -3.14 23.76 6.00
C ARG A 73 -3.39 25.17 6.56
N GLN A 74 -4.65 25.56 6.73
CA GLN A 74 -5.03 26.90 7.21
C GLN A 74 -5.19 26.95 8.73
N CYS A 75 -5.85 25.95 9.33
CA CYS A 75 -6.17 25.94 10.76
C CYS A 75 -5.53 24.80 11.55
N GLY A 76 -4.84 23.85 10.91
CA GLY A 76 -4.24 22.68 11.56
C GLY A 76 -5.24 21.63 12.05
N GLY A 77 -6.54 21.82 11.83
CA GLY A 77 -7.59 20.88 12.23
C GLY A 77 -7.56 19.57 11.44
N ARG A 78 -8.23 18.53 11.99
CA ARG A 78 -8.32 17.21 11.35
C ARG A 78 -9.34 17.23 10.20
N LEU A 79 -8.92 16.81 9.02
CA LEU A 79 -9.75 16.59 7.85
C LEU A 79 -10.11 15.11 7.70
N ARG A 80 -11.23 14.82 7.03
CA ARG A 80 -11.67 13.47 6.69
C ARG A 80 -12.04 13.41 5.22
N VAL A 81 -11.61 12.35 4.54
CA VAL A 81 -12.00 12.08 3.15
C VAL A 81 -13.48 11.70 3.12
N ILE A 82 -14.26 12.40 2.29
CA ILE A 82 -15.71 12.15 2.13
C ILE A 82 -16.05 11.49 0.79
N ALA A 83 -15.22 11.67 -0.24
CA ALA A 83 -15.38 11.11 -1.56
C ALA A 83 -14.03 11.06 -2.29
N SER A 84 -13.91 10.17 -3.27
CA SER A 84 -12.83 10.10 -4.26
C SER A 84 -13.45 10.32 -5.63
N ILE A 85 -12.84 11.18 -6.46
CA ILE A 85 -13.30 11.42 -7.84
C ILE A 85 -12.33 10.70 -8.77
N GLU A 86 -12.82 9.66 -9.45
CA GLU A 86 -11.99 8.80 -10.31
C GLU A 86 -12.34 8.93 -11.81
N ALA A 87 -13.46 9.58 -12.13
CA ALA A 87 -13.90 9.76 -13.52
C ALA A 87 -13.06 10.84 -14.24
N PRO A 88 -12.30 10.50 -15.31
CA PRO A 88 -11.39 11.44 -15.97
C PRO A 88 -12.07 12.73 -16.45
N ALA A 89 -13.23 12.61 -17.10
CA ALA A 89 -13.98 13.76 -17.59
C ALA A 89 -14.40 14.75 -16.49
N VAL A 90 -14.65 14.25 -15.27
CA VAL A 90 -14.99 15.11 -14.12
C VAL A 90 -13.75 15.81 -13.59
N ILE A 91 -12.63 15.08 -13.50
CA ILE A 91 -11.33 15.62 -13.07
C ILE A 91 -10.91 16.74 -14.03
N GLU A 92 -10.93 16.49 -15.34
CA GLU A 92 -10.57 17.47 -16.38
C GLU A 92 -11.41 18.74 -16.26
N ARG A 93 -12.73 18.61 -16.15
CA ARG A 93 -13.64 19.77 -16.02
C ARG A 93 -13.37 20.59 -14.76
N ILE A 94 -13.05 19.95 -13.64
CA ILE A 94 -12.68 20.64 -12.39
C ILE A 94 -11.35 21.38 -12.57
N LEU A 95 -10.35 20.72 -13.16
CA LEU A 95 -9.03 21.29 -13.38
C LEU A 95 -9.07 22.50 -14.33
N GLU A 96 -9.83 22.40 -15.42
CA GLU A 96 -10.07 23.50 -16.36
C GLU A 96 -10.71 24.70 -15.66
N HIS A 97 -11.75 24.47 -14.84
CA HIS A 97 -12.38 25.54 -14.06
C HIS A 97 -11.42 26.23 -13.09
N LEU A 98 -10.46 25.48 -12.54
CA LEU A 98 -9.43 25.99 -11.63
C LEU A 98 -8.24 26.62 -12.37
N GLY A 99 -8.21 26.62 -13.71
CA GLY A 99 -7.09 27.08 -14.52
C GLY A 99 -5.80 26.29 -14.28
N ARG A 100 -5.92 25.00 -13.95
CA ARG A 100 -4.78 24.11 -13.69
C ARG A 100 -4.65 23.13 -14.83
N ASP A 101 -3.70 23.37 -15.72
CA ASP A 101 -3.37 22.39 -16.75
C ASP A 101 -2.72 21.17 -16.09
N ALA A 102 -3.21 19.98 -16.43
CA ALA A 102 -2.49 18.75 -16.08
C ALA A 102 -1.14 18.79 -16.80
N GLY A 103 -0.04 18.88 -16.05
CA GLY A 103 1.30 18.83 -16.62
C GLY A 103 1.45 17.58 -17.49
N SER A 104 2.14 17.70 -18.62
CA SER A 104 2.38 16.57 -19.52
C SER A 104 3.05 15.43 -18.74
N VAL A 105 2.43 14.25 -18.73
CA VAL A 105 3.07 13.05 -18.18
C VAL A 105 4.32 12.75 -19.01
N ASP A 106 5.46 12.63 -18.35
CA ASP A 106 6.71 12.27 -19.02
C ASP A 106 6.54 10.91 -19.73
N PRO A 107 6.69 10.85 -21.07
CA PRO A 107 6.59 9.61 -21.82
C PRO A 107 7.61 8.55 -21.38
N ALA A 108 8.74 8.97 -20.82
CA ALA A 108 9.76 8.07 -20.27
C ALA A 108 9.31 7.41 -18.95
N HIS A 109 8.39 8.06 -18.22
CA HIS A 109 7.89 7.61 -16.92
C HIS A 109 6.35 7.65 -16.88
N PRO A 110 5.65 6.85 -17.70
CA PRO A 110 4.21 6.82 -17.68
C PRO A 110 3.72 6.30 -16.33
N SER A 111 2.65 6.91 -15.82
CA SER A 111 1.96 6.39 -14.63
C SER A 111 1.45 4.98 -14.93
N ARG A 112 2.10 3.96 -14.37
CA ARG A 112 1.70 2.56 -14.57
C ARG A 112 0.64 2.17 -13.56
N ALA A 113 -0.50 1.71 -14.05
CA ALA A 113 -1.43 0.96 -13.23
C ALA A 113 -0.78 -0.36 -12.75
N PRO A 114 -1.25 -0.94 -11.62
CA PRO A 114 -0.83 -2.28 -11.22
C PRO A 114 -1.01 -3.27 -12.37
N PRO A 115 -0.10 -4.26 -12.53
CA PRO A 115 -0.26 -5.29 -13.55
C PRO A 115 -1.59 -6.01 -13.31
N GLN A 116 -2.46 -5.99 -14.31
CA GLN A 116 -3.73 -6.72 -14.26
C GLN A 116 -3.37 -8.21 -14.35
N GLY A 117 -3.46 -8.92 -13.22
CA GLY A 117 -3.27 -10.37 -13.22
C GLY A 117 -4.40 -11.00 -14.01
N ASP A 118 -4.07 -11.83 -15.00
CA ASP A 118 -5.04 -12.63 -15.74
C ASP A 118 -5.85 -13.48 -14.76
N SER A 119 -7.04 -12.98 -14.41
CA SER A 119 -8.02 -13.72 -13.61
C SER A 119 -8.76 -14.65 -14.56
N SER A 120 -8.04 -15.61 -15.13
CA SER A 120 -8.64 -16.72 -15.87
C SER A 120 -8.97 -17.83 -14.86
N VAL A 121 -10.27 -17.99 -14.65
CA VAL A 121 -10.93 -19.09 -13.93
C VAL A 121 -10.63 -20.44 -14.58
#